data_AF-A0A973K366-F1
#
_entry.id   AF-A0A973K366-F1
#
_cell.length_a   1.000
_cell.length_b   1.000
_cell.length_c   1.000
_cell.angle_alpha   90.00
_cell.angle_beta   90.00
_cell.angle_gamma   90.00
#
_symmetry.space_group_name_H-M   'P 1'
#
loop_
_entity.id
_entity.type
_entity.pdbx_description
1 polymer ?
#
loop_
_entity_poly.entity_id
_entity_poly.type
_entity_poly.pdbx_seq_one_letter_code
_entity_poly.pdbx_strand_id
1 'polypeptide(L)'
;APKVFRALIGFDAAARAGLDPALVELIQIRASHLNHCAYCLHMHTNDARKAGESEDRLHMVAVWREARHFFTEREQAALALTEAVTLVADAGVPDSVYAQAAAQFGEEELAQVLALIFAINTWNRVALATKKVAGTDERA
;
A
#
# COMPACT_ATOMS: atom_id res chain seq x y z
N ALA A 1 5.91 -0.64 -23.34
CA ALA A 1 7.38 -0.78 -23.17
C ALA A 1 7.72 -1.98 -22.29
N PRO A 2 7.99 -3.17 -22.85
CA PRO A 2 8.14 -4.41 -22.07
C PRO A 2 9.26 -4.41 -21.03
N LYS A 3 10.37 -3.69 -21.28
CA LYS A 3 11.48 -3.58 -20.33
C LYS A 3 11.11 -2.76 -19.09
N VAL A 4 10.47 -1.60 -19.30
CA VAL A 4 10.02 -0.72 -18.20
C VAL A 4 8.99 -1.43 -17.32
N PHE A 5 8.04 -2.13 -17.93
CA PHE A 5 7.03 -2.89 -17.20
C PHE A 5 7.66 -4.00 -16.35
N ARG A 6 8.64 -4.75 -16.89
CA ARG A 6 9.39 -5.76 -16.14
C ARG A 6 10.20 -5.17 -14.99
N ALA A 7 10.81 -4.01 -15.18
CA ALA A 7 11.54 -3.33 -14.10
C ALA A 7 10.61 -2.94 -12.95
N LEU A 8 9.41 -2.45 -13.27
CA LEU A 8 8.41 -2.11 -12.25
C LEU A 8 7.93 -3.35 -11.47
N ILE A 9 7.71 -4.47 -12.15
CA ILE A 9 7.41 -5.76 -11.49
C ILE A 9 8.56 -6.18 -10.56
N GLY A 10 9.80 -6.10 -11.03
CA GLY A 10 10.97 -6.45 -10.20
C GLY A 10 11.12 -5.55 -8.97
N PHE A 11 10.84 -4.25 -9.12
CA PHE A 11 10.84 -3.30 -8.00
C PHE A 11 9.75 -3.64 -6.97
N ASP A 12 8.51 -3.91 -7.43
CA ASP A 12 7.41 -4.33 -6.55
C ASP A 12 7.73 -5.65 -5.82
N ALA A 13 8.28 -6.64 -6.52
CA ALA A 13 8.68 -7.91 -5.92
C ALA A 13 9.77 -7.73 -4.84
N ALA A 14 10.77 -6.89 -5.11
CA ALA A 14 11.83 -6.58 -4.14
C ALA A 14 11.29 -5.82 -2.92
N ALA A 15 10.35 -4.90 -3.13
CA ALA A 15 9.72 -4.13 -2.05
C ALA A 15 8.85 -4.99 -1.12
N ARG A 16 8.25 -6.07 -1.64
CA ARG A 16 7.42 -7.01 -0.86
C ARG A 16 8.22 -8.05 -0.09
N ALA A 17 9.47 -8.32 -0.50
CA ALA A 17 10.23 -9.47 0.00
C ALA A 17 10.48 -9.36 1.50
N GLY A 18 10.01 -10.35 2.28
CA GLY A 18 10.24 -10.40 3.73
C GLY A 18 9.23 -9.61 4.58
N LEU A 19 8.33 -8.83 3.95
CA LEU A 19 7.23 -8.19 4.67
C LEU A 19 6.07 -9.17 4.91
N ASP A 20 5.33 -8.92 5.99
CA ASP A 20 4.08 -9.62 6.29
C ASP A 20 3.07 -9.41 5.14
N PRO A 21 2.51 -10.48 4.53
CA PRO A 21 1.57 -10.36 3.42
C PRO A 21 0.32 -9.52 3.72
N ALA A 22 -0.22 -9.58 4.94
CA ALA A 22 -1.38 -8.77 5.33
C ALA A 22 -1.00 -7.28 5.42
N LEU A 23 0.16 -6.97 6.01
CA LEU A 23 0.67 -5.58 6.06
C LEU A 23 0.89 -5.01 4.66
N VAL A 24 1.46 -5.82 3.76
CA VAL A 24 1.67 -5.46 2.36
C VAL A 24 0.33 -5.03 1.75
N GLU A 25 -0.70 -5.86 1.85
CA GLU A 25 -1.98 -5.55 1.21
C GLU A 25 -2.73 -4.38 1.88
N LEU A 26 -2.59 -4.14 3.18
CA LEU A 26 -3.11 -2.93 3.84
C LEU A 26 -2.50 -1.64 3.24
N ILE A 27 -1.19 -1.62 3.02
CA ILE A 27 -0.49 -0.50 2.37
C ILE A 27 -1.02 -0.30 0.95
N GLN A 28 -1.12 -1.39 0.19
CA GLN A 28 -1.61 -1.33 -1.19
C GLN A 28 -3.04 -0.78 -1.27
N ILE A 29 -3.92 -1.26 -0.38
CA ILE A 29 -5.33 -0.85 -0.30
C ILE A 29 -5.41 0.62 0.09
N ARG A 30 -4.69 1.06 1.12
CA ARG A 30 -4.80 2.44 1.61
C ARG A 30 -4.30 3.45 0.57
N ALA A 31 -3.17 3.18 -0.07
CA ALA A 31 -2.69 4.03 -1.17
C ALA A 31 -3.69 4.07 -2.34
N SER A 32 -4.31 2.93 -2.66
CA SER A 32 -5.30 2.84 -3.75
C SER A 32 -6.60 3.59 -3.43
N HIS A 33 -7.04 3.61 -2.17
CA HIS A 33 -8.15 4.46 -1.72
C HIS A 33 -7.85 5.93 -1.99
N LEU A 34 -6.68 6.41 -1.57
CA LEU A 34 -6.28 7.82 -1.70
C LEU A 34 -6.08 8.26 -3.15
N ASN A 35 -5.55 7.37 -4.00
CA ASN A 35 -5.42 7.63 -5.44
C ASN A 35 -6.71 7.37 -6.23
N HIS A 36 -7.80 6.92 -5.58
CA HIS A 36 -9.07 6.56 -6.23
C HIS A 36 -8.92 5.50 -7.35
N CYS A 37 -7.99 4.55 -7.18
CA CYS A 37 -7.72 3.54 -8.18
C CYS A 37 -8.58 2.27 -7.97
N ALA A 38 -9.77 2.24 -8.56
CA ALA A 38 -10.69 1.11 -8.43
C ALA A 38 -10.10 -0.24 -8.89
N TYR A 39 -9.28 -0.23 -9.95
CA TYR A 39 -8.58 -1.44 -10.42
C TYR A 39 -7.68 -2.03 -9.34
N CYS A 40 -6.78 -1.22 -8.80
CA CYS A 40 -5.85 -1.66 -7.76
C CYS A 40 -6.59 -1.99 -6.46
N LEU A 41 -7.64 -1.26 -6.10
CA LEU A 41 -8.42 -1.54 -4.91
C LEU A 41 -9.12 -2.91 -4.99
N HIS A 42 -9.82 -3.19 -6.09
CA HIS A 42 -10.46 -4.50 -6.30
C HIS A 42 -9.43 -5.64 -6.23
N MET A 43 -8.29 -5.43 -6.87
CA MET A 43 -7.20 -6.39 -6.94
C MET A 43 -6.61 -6.69 -5.55
N HIS A 44 -6.22 -5.65 -4.82
CA HIS A 44 -5.56 -5.78 -3.51
C HIS A 44 -6.53 -6.20 -2.39
N THR A 45 -7.82 -5.88 -2.47
CA THR A 45 -8.81 -6.43 -1.53
C THR A 45 -8.98 -7.95 -1.71
N ASN A 46 -8.89 -8.47 -2.93
CA ASN A 46 -8.91 -9.92 -3.17
C ASN A 46 -7.61 -10.60 -2.71
N ASP A 47 -6.46 -9.98 -2.94
CA ASP A 47 -5.17 -10.52 -2.48
C ASP A 47 -5.07 -10.47 -0.95
N ALA A 48 -5.61 -9.44 -0.29
CA ALA A 48 -5.71 -9.37 1.17
C ALA A 48 -6.55 -10.51 1.77
N ARG A 49 -7.70 -10.84 1.16
CA ARG A 49 -8.52 -12.00 1.58
C ARG A 49 -7.73 -13.30 1.51
N LYS A 50 -6.95 -13.50 0.44
CA LYS A 50 -6.07 -14.67 0.30
C LYS A 50 -4.96 -14.69 1.35
N ALA A 51 -4.49 -13.51 1.78
CA ALA A 51 -3.52 -13.35 2.86
C ALA A 51 -4.12 -13.50 4.27
N GLY A 52 -5.43 -13.75 4.40
CA GLY A 52 -6.10 -14.00 5.68
C GLY A 52 -6.69 -12.78 6.36
N GLU A 53 -6.82 -11.64 5.66
CA GLU A 53 -7.50 -10.47 6.20
C GLU A 53 -8.99 -10.70 6.44
N SER A 54 -9.55 -9.99 7.43
CA SER A 54 -10.98 -10.05 7.74
C SER A 54 -11.77 -8.98 7.00
N GLU A 55 -13.04 -9.26 6.67
CA GLU A 55 -13.91 -8.27 6.04
C GLU A 55 -14.09 -7.02 6.92
N ASP A 56 -14.14 -7.19 8.25
CA ASP A 56 -14.22 -6.05 9.18
C ASP A 56 -13.02 -5.11 8.99
N ARG A 57 -11.79 -5.65 8.96
CA ARG A 57 -10.58 -4.84 8.75
C ARG A 57 -10.53 -4.23 7.36
N LEU A 58 -10.94 -4.96 6.33
CA LEU A 58 -11.03 -4.44 4.95
C LEU A 58 -12.02 -3.27 4.83
N HIS A 59 -13.15 -3.31 5.53
CA HIS A 59 -14.07 -2.18 5.57
C HIS A 59 -13.52 -1.01 6.40
N MET A 60 -12.78 -1.28 7.47
CA MET A 60 -12.27 -0.24 8.38
C MET A 60 -11.01 0.47 7.87
N VAL A 61 -10.22 -0.13 6.98
CA VAL A 61 -8.93 0.45 6.54
C VAL A 61 -9.07 1.83 5.89
N ALA A 62 -10.20 2.12 5.23
CA ALA A 62 -10.46 3.44 4.64
C ALA A 62 -10.60 4.55 5.69
N VAL A 63 -10.96 4.17 6.93
CA VAL A 63 -11.26 5.04 8.07
C VAL A 63 -10.44 4.66 9.31
N TRP A 64 -9.27 4.04 9.11
CA TRP A 64 -8.47 3.41 10.17
C TRP A 64 -8.12 4.34 11.35
N ARG A 65 -8.06 5.65 11.12
CA ARG A 65 -7.79 6.66 12.16
C ARG A 65 -8.86 6.70 13.25
N GLU A 66 -10.11 6.41 12.91
CA GLU A 66 -11.22 6.28 13.86
C GLU A 66 -11.40 4.82 14.32
N ALA A 67 -10.88 3.87 13.55
CA ALA A 67 -10.97 2.42 13.81
C ALA A 67 -9.64 1.83 14.33
N ARG A 68 -8.83 2.60 15.06
CA ARG A 68 -7.44 2.23 15.40
C ARG A 68 -7.32 0.88 16.11
N HIS A 69 -8.30 0.51 16.92
CA HIS A 69 -8.32 -0.75 17.68
C HIS A 69 -8.38 -2.01 16.79
N PHE A 70 -8.73 -1.87 15.50
CA PHE A 70 -8.64 -2.96 14.55
C PHE A 70 -7.21 -3.24 14.09
N PHE A 71 -6.29 -2.29 14.24
CA PHE A 71 -4.93 -2.33 13.66
C PHE A 71 -3.86 -2.24 14.76
N THR A 72 -2.78 -2.99 14.62
CA THR A 72 -1.62 -2.91 15.53
C THR A 72 -0.91 -1.56 15.42
N GLU A 73 -0.11 -1.17 16.42
CA GLU A 73 0.67 0.07 16.36
C GLU A 73 1.58 0.14 15.12
N ARG A 74 2.15 -1.01 14.76
CA ARG A 74 2.98 -1.19 13.57
C ARG A 74 2.21 -0.98 12.27
N GLU A 75 1.01 -1.55 12.15
CA GLU A 75 0.11 -1.32 11.01
C GLU A 75 -0.34 0.14 10.94
N GLN A 76 -0.69 0.75 12.06
CA GLN A 76 -1.07 2.15 12.13
C GLN A 76 0.07 3.08 11.68
N ALA A 77 1.32 2.78 12.07
CA ALA A 77 2.48 3.53 11.62
C ALA A 77 2.71 3.38 10.10
N ALA A 78 2.56 2.18 9.56
CA ALA A 78 2.63 1.96 8.11
C ALA A 78 1.50 2.66 7.35
N LEU A 79 0.26 2.64 7.86
CA LEU A 79 -0.87 3.34 7.27
C LEU A 79 -0.64 4.86 7.30
N ALA A 80 -0.18 5.42 8.43
CA ALA A 80 0.14 6.84 8.53
C ALA A 80 1.24 7.27 7.54
N LEU A 81 2.30 6.47 7.42
CA LEU A 81 3.37 6.70 6.45
C LEU A 81 2.88 6.59 5.01
N THR A 82 2.02 5.60 4.73
CA THR A 82 1.38 5.41 3.42
C THR A 82 0.59 6.64 3.02
N GLU A 83 -0.21 7.21 3.92
CA GLU A 83 -0.97 8.43 3.65
C GLU A 83 -0.07 9.62 3.35
N ALA A 84 0.93 9.87 4.21
CA ALA A 84 1.84 11.01 4.08
C ALA A 84 2.65 10.95 2.77
N VAL A 85 3.16 9.78 2.41
CA VAL A 85 3.93 9.59 1.17
C VAL A 85 3.01 9.63 -0.06
N THR A 86 1.79 9.11 0.02
CA THR A 86 0.84 9.15 -1.10
C THR A 86 0.37 10.58 -1.39
N LEU A 87 0.11 11.38 -0.35
CA LEU A 87 -0.31 12.77 -0.41
C LEU A 87 0.87 13.75 -0.25
N VAL A 88 2.07 13.34 -0.66
CA VAL A 88 3.30 14.11 -0.43
C VAL A 88 3.25 15.54 -0.99
N ALA A 89 2.44 15.78 -2.03
CA ALA A 89 2.25 17.11 -2.62
C ALA A 89 1.51 18.08 -1.69
N ASP A 90 0.71 17.58 -0.74
CA ASP A 90 -0.15 18.41 0.10
C ASP A 90 0.65 19.00 1.28
N ALA A 91 1.44 18.18 1.96
CA ALA A 91 2.15 18.58 3.18
C ALA A 91 3.54 17.94 3.34
N GLY A 92 4.03 17.22 2.33
CA GLY A 92 5.24 16.40 2.46
C GLY A 92 5.05 15.20 3.41
N VAL A 93 6.16 14.69 3.93
CA VAL A 93 6.16 13.64 4.95
C VAL A 93 6.64 14.26 6.26
N PRO A 94 5.76 14.49 7.25
CA PRO A 94 6.17 15.06 8.53
C PRO A 94 7.19 14.17 9.25
N ASP A 95 8.21 14.78 9.86
CA ASP A 95 9.25 14.06 10.63
C ASP A 95 8.65 13.16 11.71
N SER A 96 7.56 13.58 12.34
CA SER A 96 6.85 12.79 13.36
C SER A 96 6.22 11.51 12.80
N VAL A 97 5.72 11.53 11.56
CA VAL A 97 5.17 10.34 10.89
C VAL A 97 6.29 9.37 10.54
N TYR A 98 7.41 9.89 10.01
CA TYR A 98 8.58 9.08 9.72
C TYR A 98 9.15 8.45 10.99
N ALA A 99 9.33 9.24 12.06
CA ALA A 99 9.84 8.76 13.34
C ALA A 99 8.95 7.67 13.97
N GLN A 100 7.62 7.81 13.87
CA GLN A 100 6.68 6.77 14.32
C GLN A 100 6.84 5.46 13.55
N ALA A 101 7.04 5.52 12.23
CA ALA A 101 7.34 4.33 11.44
C ALA A 101 8.71 3.73 11.81
N ALA A 102 9.76 4.55 11.91
CA ALA A 102 11.10 4.10 12.30
C ALA A 102 11.16 3.47 13.71
N ALA A 103 10.21 3.79 14.59
CA ALA A 103 10.08 3.13 15.89
C ALA A 103 9.46 1.72 15.82
N GLN A 104 8.72 1.42 14.74
CA GLN A 104 8.02 0.15 14.54
C GLN A 104 8.72 -0.79 13.54
N PHE A 105 9.57 -0.23 12.67
CA PHE A 105 10.28 -0.93 11.60
C PHE A 105 11.79 -0.72 11.75
N GLY A 106 12.57 -1.78 11.59
CA GLY A 106 14.03 -1.66 11.44
C GLY A 106 14.40 -0.92 10.15
N GLU A 107 15.65 -0.47 10.00
CA GLU A 107 16.08 0.36 8.85
C GLU A 107 15.79 -0.29 7.49
N GLU A 108 16.17 -1.57 7.33
CA GLU A 108 15.95 -2.33 6.10
C GLU A 108 14.45 -2.48 5.79
N GLU A 109 13.67 -2.81 6.81
CA GLU A 109 12.24 -3.04 6.68
C GLU A 109 11.46 -1.74 6.41
N LEU A 110 11.87 -0.63 7.02
CA LEU A 110 11.32 0.69 6.74
C LEU A 110 11.59 1.12 5.30
N ALA A 111 12.79 0.84 4.79
CA ALA A 111 13.13 1.08 3.38
C ALA A 111 12.25 0.25 2.44
N GLN A 112 11.95 -1.01 2.80
CA GLN A 112 11.01 -1.85 2.06
C GLN A 112 9.58 -1.30 2.10
N VAL A 113 9.09 -0.87 3.26
CA VAL A 113 7.76 -0.23 3.39
C VAL A 113 7.67 1.01 2.51
N LEU A 114 8.68 1.88 2.51
CA LEU A 114 8.73 3.04 1.61
C LEU A 114 8.74 2.64 0.14
N ALA A 115 9.58 1.66 -0.23
CA ALA A 115 9.64 1.14 -1.59
C ALA A 115 8.29 0.58 -2.05
N LEU A 116 7.56 -0.12 -1.16
CA LEU A 116 6.23 -0.65 -1.44
C LEU A 116 5.22 0.48 -1.68
N ILE A 117 5.23 1.51 -0.83
CA ILE A 117 4.37 2.69 -1.01
C ILE A 117 4.65 3.38 -2.35
N PHE A 118 5.92 3.49 -2.76
CA PHE A 118 6.29 4.04 -4.07
C PHE A 118 5.81 3.15 -5.22
N ALA A 119 5.92 1.82 -5.06
CA ALA A 119 5.49 0.85 -6.06
C ALA A 119 3.98 0.96 -6.31
N ILE A 120 3.14 0.94 -5.26
CA ILE A 120 1.69 1.08 -5.45
C ILE A 120 1.28 2.44 -5.99
N ASN A 121 1.93 3.53 -5.56
CA ASN A 121 1.67 4.84 -6.12
C ASN A 121 1.98 4.88 -7.63
N THR A 122 3.00 4.17 -8.07
CA THR A 122 3.32 4.00 -9.48
C THR A 122 2.25 3.14 -10.19
N TRP A 123 1.85 2.01 -9.60
CA TRP A 123 0.82 1.13 -10.16
C TRP A 123 -0.55 1.81 -10.28
N ASN A 124 -0.96 2.59 -9.28
CA ASN A 124 -2.19 3.38 -9.34
C ASN A 124 -2.18 4.34 -10.52
N ARG A 125 -1.06 5.05 -10.73
CA ARG A 125 -0.88 5.98 -11.85
C ARG A 125 -0.92 5.25 -13.20
N VAL A 126 -0.27 4.10 -13.31
CA VAL A 126 -0.33 3.26 -14.52
C VAL A 126 -1.76 2.83 -14.81
N ALA A 127 -2.47 2.26 -13.83
CA ALA A 127 -3.83 1.75 -14.00
C ALA A 127 -4.81 2.87 -14.40
N LEU A 128 -4.75 4.01 -13.73
CA LEU A 128 -5.59 5.18 -14.03
C LEU A 128 -5.29 5.77 -15.41
N ALA A 129 -4.02 6.03 -15.72
CA ALA A 129 -3.62 6.63 -17.00
C ALA A 129 -3.95 5.72 -18.20
N THR A 130 -3.98 4.41 -17.99
CA THR A 130 -4.30 3.42 -19.03
C THR A 130 -5.75 2.92 -18.95
N LYS A 131 -6.59 3.51 -18.10
CA LYS A 131 -8.02 3.18 -17.95
C LYS A 131 -8.29 1.69 -17.72
N LYS A 132 -7.47 1.06 -16.88
CA LYS A 132 -7.72 -0.32 -16.43
C LYS A 132 -9.06 -0.42 -15.70
N VAL A 133 -9.78 -1.52 -15.91
CA VAL A 133 -11.15 -1.72 -15.40
C VAL A 133 -11.13 -2.70 -14.23
N ALA A 134 -11.68 -2.30 -13.08
CA ALA A 134 -11.78 -3.18 -11.92
C ALA A 134 -12.50 -4.50 -12.28
N GLY A 135 -12.04 -5.62 -11.71
CA GLY A 135 -12.56 -6.94 -12.04
C GLY A 135 -11.94 -7.61 -13.27
N THR A 136 -11.10 -6.91 -14.04
CA THR A 136 -10.42 -7.48 -15.22
C THR A 136 -8.94 -7.78 -14.96
N ASP A 137 -8.56 -8.08 -13.71
CA ASP A 137 -7.20 -8.49 -13.39
C ASP A 137 -6.94 -9.91 -13.92
N GLU A 138 -5.90 -10.07 -14.73
CA GLU A 138 -5.54 -11.33 -15.40
C GLU A 138 -4.34 -12.02 -14.71
N ARG A 139 -3.89 -11.51 -13.56
CA ARG A 139 -2.82 -12.13 -12.77
C ARG A 139 -3.36 -13.44 -12.20
N ALA A 140 -2.80 -14.55 -12.67
CA ALA A 140 -3.09 -15.91 -12.20
C ALA A 140 -2.55 -16.14 -10.79
#